data_AF-A0A3M7MGL3-F1
#
_entry.id   AF-A0A3M7MGL3-F1
#
_cell.length_a   1.000
_cell.length_b   1.000
_cell.length_c   1.000
_cell.angle_alpha   90.00
_cell.angle_beta   90.00
_cell.angle_gamma   90.00
#
_symmetry.space_group_name_H-M   'P 1'
#
loop_
_entity.id
_entity.type
_entity.pdbx_description
1 polymer ?
#
loop_
_entity_poly.entity_id
_entity_poly.type
_entity_poly.pdbx_seq_one_letter_code
_entity_poly.pdbx_strand_id
1 'polypeptide(L)'
;MVFTTSLVSAQQNTTTTNTTAASTFYLDKTETQFSINIADDSDDVFIYFTSPAYSWVGVGFGSEMKDSLMIVMYQSGDGNNITLSPRLGSPSSEPSFAPSIALHLLPGTTTNKTSSMLILRARCTNCRSYFDTTSTSQPMIYAFGKAQNLQSDDPSAHLQRHIEYGHFTMDMTAARGAGGVPAPSSVANGVGGVVQVRDHDRRNIAHAVVGGLAVLVLWPVNVLCVAVFKSVRVHVVLSGLIVVFLMVSFVLGGLTSGQYVKSKAFSTPHQIFAFLSLIPLLGTSLLPPLARLTPNINLRPLHTPFACASFILLVITGGLGLSLSGQPIAIILVYTALALAASVFLLIVHACIRKRGSAHARRHQKHQHHSNNGSQEESDRALMLSAMEERGSSNVSAASLSKQALFYGAPVPHSLVSQVSSESGVDRHGHGGQHRSAKSESLLHYGGGTMPGPQYLLNMHPGVPVQVSRM
;
A
#
# COMPACT_ATOMS: atom_id res chain seq x y z
N MET A 1 -19.79 63.26 68.64
CA MET A 1 -19.65 62.83 67.23
C MET A 1 -20.12 61.39 67.16
N VAL A 2 -21.30 61.14 66.58
CA VAL A 2 -21.95 59.82 66.58
C VAL A 2 -21.72 59.18 65.21
N PHE A 3 -21.08 58.01 65.18
CA PHE A 3 -20.92 57.22 63.95
C PHE A 3 -22.07 56.22 63.84
N THR A 4 -22.94 56.44 62.86
CA THR A 4 -23.96 55.46 62.45
C THR A 4 -23.40 54.57 61.33
N THR A 5 -23.06 53.33 61.65
CA THR A 5 -22.67 52.32 60.65
C THR A 5 -23.91 51.69 60.01
N SER A 6 -24.17 52.02 58.74
CA SER A 6 -25.24 51.40 57.95
C SER A 6 -24.87 49.96 57.57
N LEU A 7 -25.64 48.99 58.05
CA LEU A 7 -25.56 47.60 57.60
C LEU A 7 -26.19 47.46 56.20
N VAL A 8 -25.36 47.29 55.18
CA VAL A 8 -25.80 46.89 53.84
C VAL A 8 -25.86 45.37 53.81
N SER A 9 -27.08 44.80 53.89
CA SER A 9 -27.29 43.39 53.58
C SER A 9 -27.08 43.16 52.09
N ALA A 10 -25.93 42.58 51.72
CA ALA A 10 -25.72 42.05 50.39
C ALA A 10 -26.66 40.86 50.17
N GLN A 11 -27.76 41.08 49.45
CA GLN A 11 -28.65 40.01 49.03
C GLN A 11 -27.90 39.14 48.02
N GLN A 12 -27.33 38.04 48.53
CA GLN A 12 -26.52 37.12 47.75
C GLN A 12 -27.44 36.41 46.74
N ASN A 13 -27.52 36.98 45.54
CA ASN A 13 -28.32 36.45 44.46
C ASN A 13 -27.65 35.18 43.92
N THR A 14 -27.83 34.08 44.64
CA THR A 14 -27.47 32.73 44.19
C THR A 14 -28.32 32.39 42.97
N THR A 15 -27.85 32.85 41.81
CA THR A 15 -28.17 32.22 40.54
C THR A 15 -27.60 30.81 40.63
N THR A 16 -28.41 29.87 41.11
CA THR A 16 -28.17 28.44 40.91
C THR A 16 -28.18 28.22 39.41
N THR A 17 -26.99 28.27 38.81
CA THR A 17 -26.78 27.61 37.53
C THR A 17 -27.19 26.16 37.76
N ASN A 18 -28.26 25.73 37.11
CA ASN A 18 -28.67 24.33 37.09
C ASN A 18 -27.60 23.54 36.33
N THR A 19 -26.49 23.26 37.02
CA THR A 19 -25.40 22.45 36.53
C THR A 19 -25.94 21.03 36.41
N THR A 20 -26.27 20.64 35.18
CA THR A 20 -26.61 19.27 34.82
C THR A 20 -25.61 18.32 35.47
N ALA A 21 -26.11 17.34 36.24
CA ALA A 21 -25.28 16.32 36.86
C ALA A 21 -24.51 15.56 35.77
N ALA A 22 -23.19 15.44 35.93
CA ALA A 22 -22.33 14.90 34.89
C ALA A 22 -21.06 14.27 35.45
N SER A 23 -20.74 13.08 34.93
CA SER A 23 -19.41 12.50 35.07
C SER A 23 -18.56 12.96 33.91
N THR A 24 -17.35 13.43 34.21
CA THR A 24 -16.49 14.18 33.30
C THR A 24 -15.09 13.59 33.29
N PHE A 25 -14.70 13.04 32.15
CA PHE A 25 -13.32 12.78 31.79
C PHE A 25 -12.71 14.08 31.24
N TYR A 26 -11.52 14.43 31.71
CA TYR A 26 -10.71 15.51 31.16
C TYR A 26 -9.26 15.06 31.02
N LEU A 27 -8.61 15.44 29.91
CA LEU A 27 -7.21 15.12 29.63
C LEU A 27 -6.44 16.40 29.30
N ASP A 28 -5.72 16.94 30.30
CA ASP A 28 -5.02 18.23 30.23
C ASP A 28 -4.14 18.38 28.98
N LYS A 29 -3.40 17.32 28.60
CA LYS A 29 -2.45 17.32 27.48
C LYS A 29 -3.09 17.71 26.14
N THR A 30 -4.37 17.42 25.95
CA THR A 30 -5.09 17.67 24.70
C THR A 30 -6.33 18.55 24.90
N GLU A 31 -6.58 19.03 26.12
CA GLU A 31 -7.83 19.70 26.50
C GLU A 31 -9.10 18.89 26.14
N THR A 32 -8.97 17.56 26.06
CA THR A 32 -10.06 16.68 25.66
C THR A 32 -11.00 16.46 26.84
N GLN A 33 -12.26 16.88 26.71
CA GLN A 33 -13.32 16.64 27.69
C GLN A 33 -14.34 15.65 27.11
N PHE A 34 -14.70 14.62 27.86
CA PHE A 34 -15.91 13.83 27.59
C PHE A 34 -16.77 13.79 28.85
N SER A 35 -17.99 14.31 28.74
CA SER A 35 -18.95 14.36 29.84
C SER A 35 -20.28 13.75 29.44
N ILE A 36 -20.86 12.99 30.36
CA ILE A 36 -22.13 12.29 30.19
C ILE A 36 -23.12 12.68 31.29
N ASN A 37 -24.38 12.86 30.91
CA ASN A 37 -25.53 12.98 31.81
C ASN A 37 -26.54 11.88 31.48
N ILE A 38 -27.13 11.27 32.51
CA ILE A 38 -28.17 10.25 32.43
C ILE A 38 -29.43 10.85 33.03
N ALA A 39 -30.43 11.12 32.17
CA ALA A 39 -31.67 11.76 32.56
C ALA A 39 -32.51 10.86 33.49
N ASP A 40 -32.87 11.30 34.69
CA ASP A 40 -33.80 10.53 35.55
C ASP A 40 -35.27 10.67 35.09
N ASP A 41 -35.56 11.65 34.23
CA ASP A 41 -36.90 11.97 33.68
C ASP A 41 -37.20 11.31 32.32
N SER A 42 -36.25 10.60 31.72
CA SER A 42 -36.42 9.90 30.42
C SER A 42 -35.39 8.79 30.23
N ASP A 43 -35.40 8.10 29.08
CA ASP A 43 -34.31 7.19 28.66
C ASP A 43 -33.11 7.90 28.01
N ASP A 44 -33.16 9.23 27.88
CA ASP A 44 -32.14 9.99 27.18
C ASP A 44 -30.80 10.00 27.92
N VAL A 45 -29.73 10.03 27.14
CA VAL A 45 -28.35 10.23 27.57
C VAL A 45 -27.79 11.42 26.83
N PHE A 46 -27.31 12.42 27.56
CA PHE A 46 -26.76 13.63 26.98
C PHE A 46 -25.24 13.65 27.08
N ILE A 47 -24.58 14.09 26.01
CA ILE A 47 -23.13 14.03 25.85
C ILE A 47 -22.60 15.42 25.49
N TYR A 48 -21.54 15.83 26.18
CA TYR A 48 -20.62 16.88 25.74
C TYR A 48 -19.25 16.25 25.48
N PHE A 49 -18.70 16.44 24.28
CA PHE A 49 -17.39 15.91 23.90
C PHE A 49 -16.61 16.97 23.13
N THR A 50 -15.48 17.43 23.66
CA THR A 50 -14.55 18.34 22.96
C THR A 50 -13.18 17.70 22.85
N SER A 51 -12.48 17.93 21.73
CA SER A 51 -11.13 17.41 21.50
C SER A 51 -10.44 18.09 20.31
N PRO A 52 -9.10 18.10 20.21
CA PRO A 52 -8.41 18.62 19.03
C PRO A 52 -8.77 17.87 17.75
N ALA A 53 -8.68 18.55 16.60
CA ALA A 53 -9.00 18.05 15.28
C ALA A 53 -7.94 17.05 14.73
N TYR A 54 -7.81 15.90 15.39
CA TYR A 54 -7.23 14.69 14.80
C TYR A 54 -8.06 14.24 13.57
N SER A 55 -7.56 13.27 12.79
CA SER A 55 -8.34 12.66 11.70
C SER A 55 -9.68 12.12 12.19
N TRP A 56 -9.73 11.66 13.44
CA TRP A 56 -10.95 11.33 14.17
C TRP A 56 -10.59 11.25 15.66
N VAL A 57 -11.59 11.39 16.51
CA VAL A 57 -11.48 11.16 17.96
C VAL A 57 -12.67 10.33 18.41
N GLY A 58 -12.50 9.52 19.45
CA GLY A 58 -13.62 8.74 19.96
C GLY A 58 -13.49 8.33 21.42
N VAL A 59 -14.65 8.11 22.04
CA VAL A 59 -14.80 7.53 23.38
C VAL A 59 -15.74 6.33 23.25
N GLY A 60 -15.43 5.25 23.96
CA GLY A 60 -16.22 4.01 23.94
C GLY A 60 -16.55 3.49 25.33
N PHE A 61 -17.69 2.81 25.42
CA PHE A 61 -18.22 2.20 26.62
C PHE A 61 -17.82 0.72 26.67
N GLY A 62 -16.81 0.38 27.47
CA GLY A 62 -16.25 -0.96 27.56
C GLY A 62 -14.76 -0.96 27.92
N SER A 63 -14.22 -2.14 28.20
CA SER A 63 -12.78 -2.33 28.50
C SER A 63 -11.91 -2.47 27.25
N GLU A 64 -12.51 -2.84 26.11
CA GLU A 64 -11.84 -2.99 24.81
C GLU A 64 -12.76 -2.52 23.66
N MET A 65 -12.21 -2.45 22.44
CA MET A 65 -13.00 -2.07 21.26
C MET A 65 -14.09 -3.10 20.95
N LYS A 66 -13.83 -4.38 21.16
CA LYS A 66 -14.78 -5.46 20.85
C LYS A 66 -16.05 -5.30 21.71
N ASP A 67 -17.20 -5.41 21.06
CA ASP A 67 -18.54 -5.34 21.65
C ASP A 67 -18.89 -4.00 22.35
N SER A 68 -18.02 -2.97 22.29
CA SER A 68 -18.31 -1.64 22.82
C SER A 68 -19.04 -0.75 21.82
N LEU A 69 -19.93 0.10 22.37
CA LEU A 69 -20.42 1.29 21.67
C LEU A 69 -19.32 2.36 21.72
N MET A 70 -18.98 2.92 20.57
CA MET A 70 -18.04 4.03 20.43
C MET A 70 -18.72 5.24 19.78
N ILE A 71 -18.59 6.40 20.41
CA ILE A 71 -18.95 7.70 19.85
C ILE A 71 -17.69 8.23 19.16
N VAL A 72 -17.65 8.17 17.83
CA VAL A 72 -16.55 8.73 17.03
C VAL A 72 -17.01 10.02 16.35
N MET A 73 -16.15 11.03 16.32
CA MET A 73 -16.35 12.25 15.52
C MET A 73 -15.09 12.66 14.75
N TYR A 74 -15.31 13.33 13.62
CA TYR A 74 -14.28 13.93 12.76
C TYR A 74 -14.84 15.18 12.08
N GLN A 75 -14.01 15.94 11.37
CA GLN A 75 -14.47 17.13 10.64
C GLN A 75 -15.40 16.73 9.49
N SER A 76 -16.45 17.54 9.28
CA SER A 76 -17.28 17.50 8.07
C SER A 76 -16.45 17.77 6.80
N GLY A 77 -16.98 17.44 5.63
CA GLY A 77 -16.31 17.64 4.33
C GLY A 77 -15.96 19.10 4.05
N ASP A 78 -16.74 20.04 4.58
CA ASP A 78 -16.50 21.49 4.49
C ASP A 78 -15.63 22.06 5.64
N GLY A 79 -15.30 21.24 6.65
CA GLY A 79 -14.54 21.64 7.83
C GLY A 79 -15.20 22.70 8.73
N ASN A 80 -16.49 22.98 8.57
CA ASN A 80 -17.23 23.96 9.39
C ASN A 80 -17.96 23.31 10.58
N ASN A 81 -18.18 22.00 10.53
CA ASN A 81 -18.91 21.22 11.53
C ASN A 81 -18.17 19.91 11.83
N ILE A 82 -18.82 18.99 12.52
CA ILE A 82 -18.36 17.62 12.75
C ILE A 82 -19.31 16.63 12.07
N THR A 83 -18.75 15.51 11.63
CA THR A 83 -19.50 14.31 11.26
C THR A 83 -19.47 13.34 12.43
N LEU A 84 -20.66 12.90 12.83
CA LEU A 84 -20.87 12.01 13.96
C LEU A 84 -21.02 10.57 13.47
N SER A 85 -20.27 9.67 14.07
CA SER A 85 -20.18 8.26 13.69
C SER A 85 -20.28 7.38 14.95
N PRO A 86 -21.50 7.08 15.45
CA PRO A 86 -21.67 5.99 16.39
C PRO A 86 -21.26 4.67 15.74
N ARG A 87 -20.39 3.90 16.41
CA ARG A 87 -19.86 2.63 15.91
C ARG A 87 -19.98 1.53 16.94
N LEU A 88 -20.13 0.30 16.45
CA LEU A 88 -19.98 -0.91 17.25
C LEU A 88 -18.68 -1.58 16.86
N GLY A 89 -17.89 -1.98 17.86
CA GLY A 89 -16.59 -2.59 17.61
C GLY A 89 -16.64 -4.10 17.44
N SER A 90 -15.87 -4.57 16.46
CA SER A 90 -15.72 -5.99 16.15
C SER A 90 -14.35 -6.52 16.62
N PRO A 91 -14.19 -7.84 16.81
CA PRO A 91 -12.91 -8.42 17.23
C PRO A 91 -11.75 -8.00 16.32
N SER A 92 -10.72 -7.38 16.90
CA SER A 92 -9.44 -7.02 16.23
C SER A 92 -9.55 -6.24 14.90
N SER A 93 -10.63 -5.49 14.68
CA SER A 93 -10.93 -4.83 13.42
C SER A 93 -11.58 -3.46 13.60
N GLU A 94 -11.46 -2.60 12.58
CA GLU A 94 -12.05 -1.27 12.51
C GLU A 94 -13.57 -1.32 12.85
N PRO A 95 -14.02 -0.55 13.86
CA PRO A 95 -15.43 -0.49 14.23
C PRO A 95 -16.29 -0.06 13.06
N SER A 96 -17.49 -0.65 12.96
CA SER A 96 -18.42 -0.37 11.86
C SER A 96 -19.50 0.62 12.31
N PHE A 97 -19.88 1.54 11.42
CA PHE A 97 -20.95 2.51 11.68
C PHE A 97 -22.27 1.78 11.99
N ALA A 98 -22.94 2.23 13.05
CA ALA A 98 -24.12 1.59 13.61
C ALA A 98 -25.33 2.55 13.53
N PRO A 99 -26.08 2.57 12.42
CA PRO A 99 -27.21 3.49 12.23
C PRO A 99 -28.40 3.23 13.18
N SER A 100 -28.40 2.11 13.90
CA SER A 100 -29.38 1.80 14.95
C SER A 100 -29.15 2.58 16.24
N ILE A 101 -28.00 3.23 16.42
CA ILE A 101 -27.72 4.09 17.58
C ILE A 101 -28.35 5.46 17.32
N ALA A 102 -29.39 5.81 18.08
CA ALA A 102 -30.17 7.03 17.92
C ALA A 102 -29.49 8.22 18.62
N LEU A 103 -28.27 8.54 18.16
CA LEU A 103 -27.45 9.64 18.66
C LEU A 103 -27.64 10.88 17.76
N HIS A 104 -28.28 11.90 18.30
CA HIS A 104 -28.67 13.11 17.58
C HIS A 104 -27.80 14.31 17.98
N LEU A 105 -27.39 15.12 17.00
CA LEU A 105 -26.70 16.39 17.24
C LEU A 105 -27.63 17.43 17.85
N LEU A 106 -27.08 18.23 18.76
CA LEU A 106 -27.76 19.34 19.43
C LEU A 106 -27.09 20.69 19.10
N PRO A 107 -27.82 21.81 19.25
CA PRO A 107 -27.29 23.16 19.03
C PRO A 107 -26.01 23.44 19.84
N GLY A 108 -25.02 24.02 19.17
CA GLY A 108 -23.68 24.27 19.73
C GLY A 108 -22.65 23.18 19.40
N THR A 109 -23.03 22.13 18.66
CA THR A 109 -22.08 21.27 17.94
C THR A 109 -21.40 22.08 16.82
N THR A 110 -20.07 22.06 16.72
CA THR A 110 -19.30 22.83 15.72
C THR A 110 -17.82 22.41 15.68
N THR A 111 -17.07 22.90 14.68
CA THR A 111 -15.60 22.89 14.68
C THR A 111 -15.09 24.32 14.95
N ASN A 112 -14.41 24.52 16.08
CA ASN A 112 -13.75 25.80 16.39
C ASN A 112 -12.42 25.89 15.61
N LYS A 113 -12.39 26.70 14.56
CA LYS A 113 -11.20 26.88 13.70
C LYS A 113 -10.04 27.60 14.38
N THR A 114 -10.30 28.43 15.40
CA THR A 114 -9.26 29.21 16.10
C THR A 114 -8.49 28.35 17.09
N SER A 115 -9.18 27.49 17.86
CA SER A 115 -8.53 26.52 18.77
C SER A 115 -8.27 25.15 18.12
N SER A 116 -8.72 24.94 16.88
CA SER A 116 -8.69 23.63 16.19
C SER A 116 -9.38 22.50 16.97
N MET A 117 -10.47 22.82 17.69
CA MET A 117 -11.24 21.86 18.50
C MET A 117 -12.52 21.43 17.79
N LEU A 118 -12.82 20.13 17.84
CA LEU A 118 -14.11 19.54 17.53
C LEU A 118 -14.99 19.61 18.77
N ILE A 119 -16.22 20.12 18.66
CA ILE A 119 -17.17 20.24 19.78
C ILE A 119 -18.46 19.50 19.40
N LEU A 120 -18.79 18.46 20.15
CA LEU A 120 -20.02 17.68 20.04
C LEU A 120 -20.92 17.93 21.24
N ARG A 121 -22.19 18.25 20.95
CA ARG A 121 -23.29 18.26 21.91
C ARG A 121 -24.34 17.30 21.37
N ALA A 122 -24.69 16.25 22.11
CA ALA A 122 -25.57 15.21 21.59
C ALA A 122 -26.56 14.67 22.61
N ARG A 123 -27.64 14.07 22.09
CA ARG A 123 -28.66 13.32 22.84
C ARG A 123 -28.78 11.93 22.23
N CYS A 124 -28.67 10.89 23.03
CA CYS A 124 -28.91 9.51 22.62
C CYS A 124 -30.17 8.98 23.29
N THR A 125 -31.14 8.51 22.50
CA THR A 125 -32.42 8.02 23.03
C THR A 125 -32.42 6.52 23.36
N ASN A 126 -31.38 5.77 22.93
CA ASN A 126 -31.29 4.32 23.12
C ASN A 126 -29.90 3.83 23.57
N CYS A 127 -29.05 4.70 24.13
CA CYS A 127 -27.69 4.31 24.51
C CYS A 127 -27.58 3.50 25.82
N ARG A 128 -28.60 3.51 26.69
CA ARG A 128 -28.54 2.88 28.03
C ARG A 128 -28.34 1.37 28.02
N SER A 129 -28.67 0.69 26.92
CA SER A 129 -28.44 -0.75 26.75
C SER A 129 -26.97 -1.12 26.49
N TYR A 130 -26.09 -0.13 26.27
CA TYR A 130 -24.68 -0.34 25.93
C TYR A 130 -23.71 -0.11 27.10
N PHE A 131 -24.19 0.25 28.30
CA PHE A 131 -23.39 0.45 29.51
C PHE A 131 -24.23 0.38 30.79
N ASP A 132 -23.59 0.11 31.93
CA ASP A 132 -24.28 0.07 33.21
C ASP A 132 -24.47 1.49 33.79
N THR A 133 -25.69 2.01 33.69
CA THR A 133 -26.10 3.32 34.23
C THR A 133 -26.06 3.43 35.77
N THR A 134 -25.72 2.35 36.48
CA THR A 134 -25.61 2.27 37.94
C THR A 134 -24.20 1.97 38.44
N SER A 135 -23.27 1.67 37.53
CA SER A 135 -21.89 1.33 37.90
C SER A 135 -21.12 2.54 38.40
N THR A 136 -20.49 2.43 39.56
CA THR A 136 -19.55 3.43 40.10
C THR A 136 -18.16 3.37 39.43
N SER A 137 -17.95 2.41 38.51
CA SER A 137 -16.68 2.20 37.82
C SER A 137 -16.88 1.55 36.46
N GLN A 138 -17.76 2.11 35.62
CA GLN A 138 -17.99 1.69 34.25
C GLN A 138 -16.66 1.75 33.47
N PRO A 139 -16.20 0.64 32.86
CA PRO A 139 -15.02 0.67 32.00
C PRO A 139 -15.25 1.52 30.76
N MET A 140 -14.29 2.36 30.44
CA MET A 140 -14.31 3.28 29.30
C MET A 140 -12.98 3.23 28.54
N ILE A 141 -13.04 3.50 27.24
CA ILE A 141 -11.89 3.68 26.37
C ILE A 141 -11.95 5.03 25.65
N TYR A 142 -10.81 5.57 25.27
CA TYR A 142 -10.72 6.69 24.33
C TYR A 142 -9.61 6.46 23.31
N ALA A 143 -9.71 7.10 22.15
CA ALA A 143 -8.68 7.01 21.11
C ALA A 143 -8.62 8.26 20.22
N PHE A 144 -7.40 8.54 19.76
CA PHE A 144 -7.07 9.61 18.83
C PHE A 144 -6.54 9.02 17.51
N GLY A 145 -7.15 9.42 16.40
CA GLY A 145 -6.64 9.14 15.05
C GLY A 145 -5.28 9.82 14.78
N LYS A 146 -4.72 9.58 13.60
CA LYS A 146 -3.51 10.32 13.16
C LYS A 146 -3.82 11.81 13.04
N ALA A 147 -2.81 12.67 13.09
CA ALA A 147 -3.00 14.09 12.82
C ALA A 147 -3.68 14.30 11.45
N GLN A 148 -4.72 15.13 11.43
CA GLN A 148 -5.48 15.68 10.31
C GLN A 148 -5.28 15.02 8.92
N ASN A 149 -6.12 14.04 8.58
CA ASN A 149 -6.16 13.37 7.27
C ASN A 149 -7.58 12.95 6.81
N LEU A 150 -8.64 13.35 7.54
CA LEU A 150 -10.03 12.98 7.23
C LEU A 150 -10.94 14.20 7.47
N GLN A 151 -11.62 14.59 6.40
CA GLN A 151 -12.72 15.55 6.34
C GLN A 151 -13.77 14.89 5.45
N SER A 152 -14.95 14.57 5.99
CA SER A 152 -15.95 13.78 5.27
C SER A 152 -17.32 13.88 5.93
N ASP A 153 -18.37 14.00 5.13
CA ASP A 153 -19.77 13.99 5.59
C ASP A 153 -20.36 12.56 5.69
N ASP A 154 -19.61 11.54 5.27
CA ASP A 154 -20.02 10.14 5.34
C ASP A 154 -19.77 9.58 6.75
N PRO A 155 -20.80 9.23 7.55
CA PRO A 155 -20.62 8.66 8.89
C PRO A 155 -19.96 7.27 8.87
N SER A 156 -19.90 6.60 7.71
CA SER A 156 -19.23 5.31 7.52
C SER A 156 -17.78 5.41 7.03
N ALA A 157 -17.23 6.62 6.88
CA ALA A 157 -15.89 6.87 6.36
C ALA A 157 -14.79 6.04 7.04
N HIS A 158 -13.83 5.54 6.26
CA HIS A 158 -12.81 4.61 6.76
C HIS A 158 -11.83 5.25 7.74
N LEU A 159 -11.72 4.67 8.93
CA LEU A 159 -10.85 5.15 9.99
C LEU A 159 -9.47 4.48 9.90
N GLN A 160 -8.40 5.29 9.85
CA GLN A 160 -7.06 4.76 10.11
C GLN A 160 -6.92 4.40 11.59
N ARG A 161 -6.11 3.38 11.90
CA ARG A 161 -5.79 2.97 13.26
C ARG A 161 -5.26 4.15 14.09
N HIS A 162 -5.70 4.23 15.34
CA HIS A 162 -5.35 5.29 16.29
C HIS A 162 -3.83 5.36 16.53
N ILE A 163 -3.33 6.56 16.88
CA ILE A 163 -1.94 6.76 17.31
C ILE A 163 -1.77 6.67 18.82
N GLU A 164 -2.81 7.05 19.56
CA GLU A 164 -2.88 7.04 21.01
C GLU A 164 -4.27 6.54 21.38
N TYR A 165 -4.33 5.64 22.36
CA TYR A 165 -5.58 5.20 22.98
C TYR A 165 -5.37 5.11 24.48
N GLY A 166 -6.45 4.99 25.22
CA GLY A 166 -6.38 4.84 26.66
C GLY A 166 -7.63 4.24 27.25
N HIS A 167 -7.53 3.93 28.54
CA HIS A 167 -8.58 3.37 29.36
C HIS A 167 -8.80 4.29 30.56
N PHE A 168 -10.03 4.33 31.04
CA PHE A 168 -10.40 4.96 32.32
C PHE A 168 -11.64 4.25 32.87
N THR A 169 -12.00 4.54 34.12
CA THR A 169 -13.30 4.18 34.67
C THR A 169 -14.12 5.44 34.92
N MET A 170 -15.43 5.33 34.78
CA MET A 170 -16.37 6.41 35.02
C MET A 170 -17.46 5.98 36.00
N ASP A 171 -17.70 6.79 37.02
CA ASP A 171 -18.82 6.62 37.94
C ASP A 171 -20.08 7.13 37.24
N MET A 172 -20.95 6.22 36.82
CA MET A 172 -22.19 6.56 36.12
C MET A 172 -23.28 7.09 37.09
N THR A 173 -23.11 6.88 38.40
CA THR A 173 -24.06 7.40 39.40
C THR A 173 -23.95 8.92 39.54
N ALA A 174 -22.73 9.47 39.45
CA ALA A 174 -22.49 10.91 39.43
C ALA A 174 -22.98 11.63 38.15
N ALA A 175 -23.37 10.88 37.11
CA ALA A 175 -23.96 11.40 35.89
C ALA A 175 -25.49 11.53 35.96
N ARG A 176 -26.15 11.00 37.00
CA ARG A 176 -27.62 10.96 37.09
C ARG A 176 -28.20 12.28 37.58
N GLY A 177 -29.28 12.72 36.92
CA GLY A 177 -30.05 13.89 37.34
C GLY A 177 -31.01 14.36 36.25
N ALA A 178 -31.47 15.61 36.32
CA ALA A 178 -32.31 16.19 35.28
C ALA A 178 -31.61 16.20 33.91
N GLY A 179 -32.32 15.77 32.85
CA GLY A 179 -31.77 15.67 31.50
C GLY A 179 -31.25 17.00 30.94
N GLY A 180 -30.00 17.02 30.48
CA GLY A 180 -29.41 18.18 29.80
C GLY A 180 -28.00 17.93 29.30
N VAL A 181 -27.49 18.77 28.39
CA VAL A 181 -26.10 18.66 27.93
C VAL A 181 -25.15 19.17 29.02
N PRO A 182 -24.18 18.36 29.49
CA PRO A 182 -23.16 18.81 30.44
C PRO A 182 -22.44 20.10 29.99
N ALA A 183 -22.02 20.90 30.96
CA ALA A 183 -21.25 22.11 30.70
C ALA A 183 -19.80 21.80 30.29
N PRO A 184 -19.14 22.68 29.52
CA PRO A 184 -17.69 22.65 29.37
C PRO A 184 -17.00 22.75 30.73
N SER A 185 -16.00 21.91 30.98
CA SER A 185 -15.26 21.79 32.24
C SER A 185 -13.84 21.27 31.98
N SER A 186 -12.85 21.92 32.60
CA SER A 186 -11.46 21.44 32.68
C SER A 186 -11.19 20.62 33.96
N VAL A 187 -12.23 20.27 34.71
CA VAL A 187 -12.12 19.50 35.96
C VAL A 187 -12.80 18.15 35.77
N ALA A 188 -12.05 17.08 36.01
CA ALA A 188 -12.57 15.72 36.00
C ALA A 188 -13.50 15.47 37.19
N ASN A 189 -14.59 14.72 36.97
CA ASN A 189 -15.55 14.34 37.99
C ASN A 189 -16.00 12.89 37.78
N GLY A 190 -16.04 12.08 38.84
CA GLY A 190 -16.44 10.68 38.74
C GLY A 190 -15.59 9.87 37.75
N VAL A 191 -14.27 10.07 37.73
CA VAL A 191 -13.34 9.37 36.82
C VAL A 191 -12.13 8.84 37.57
N GLY A 192 -11.70 7.63 37.24
CA GLY A 192 -10.54 6.96 37.81
C GLY A 192 -9.71 6.19 36.79
N GLY A 193 -8.54 5.70 37.22
CA GLY A 193 -7.76 4.72 36.45
C GLY A 193 -7.30 5.15 35.05
N VAL A 194 -7.09 6.46 34.81
CA VAL A 194 -6.71 6.98 33.49
C VAL A 194 -5.32 6.46 33.09
N VAL A 195 -5.26 5.66 32.04
CA VAL A 195 -4.04 5.11 31.45
C VAL A 195 -4.01 5.42 29.95
N GLN A 196 -2.90 5.97 29.46
CA GLN A 196 -2.70 6.23 28.03
C GLN A 196 -1.57 5.36 27.45
N VAL A 197 -1.79 4.86 26.23
CA VAL A 197 -0.84 4.02 25.48
C VAL A 197 -0.62 4.60 24.08
N ARG A 198 0.65 4.69 23.68
CA ARG A 198 1.04 5.05 22.30
C ARG A 198 0.98 3.81 21.42
N ASP A 199 0.13 3.83 20.40
CA ASP A 199 -0.04 2.71 19.49
C ASP A 199 1.03 2.70 18.37
N HIS A 200 1.35 1.50 17.90
CA HIS A 200 2.39 1.24 16.92
C HIS A 200 1.89 0.21 15.89
N ASP A 201 1.69 0.65 14.64
CA ASP A 201 1.21 -0.20 13.55
C ASP A 201 2.33 -1.09 12.94
N ARG A 202 2.97 -1.88 13.82
CA ARG A 202 4.18 -2.66 13.50
C ARG A 202 3.96 -3.68 12.37
N ARG A 203 2.76 -4.26 12.26
CA ARG A 203 2.43 -5.27 11.24
C ARG A 203 2.41 -4.69 9.83
N ASN A 204 1.75 -3.55 9.65
CA ASN A 204 1.67 -2.81 8.40
C ASN A 204 3.05 -2.30 7.96
N ILE A 205 3.83 -1.72 8.89
CA ILE A 205 5.20 -1.27 8.63
C ILE A 205 6.09 -2.46 8.21
N ALA A 206 6.03 -3.58 8.93
CA ALA A 206 6.80 -4.78 8.60
C ALA A 206 6.40 -5.38 7.23
N HIS A 207 5.11 -5.44 6.92
CA HIS A 207 4.60 -5.86 5.60
C HIS A 207 5.26 -5.04 4.47
N ALA A 208 5.22 -3.71 4.57
CA ALA A 208 5.74 -2.78 3.58
C ALA A 208 7.27 -2.84 3.47
N VAL A 209 7.99 -2.87 4.59
CA VAL A 209 9.47 -2.91 4.60
C VAL A 209 10.00 -4.24 4.06
N VAL A 210 9.45 -5.38 4.50
CA VAL A 210 9.91 -6.71 4.05
C VAL A 210 9.61 -6.90 2.56
N GLY A 211 8.43 -6.50 2.09
CA GLY A 211 8.07 -6.54 0.66
C GLY A 211 8.94 -5.60 -0.18
N GLY A 212 9.17 -4.36 0.30
CA GLY A 212 10.03 -3.38 -0.35
C GLY A 212 11.48 -3.86 -0.48
N LEU A 213 12.05 -4.46 0.57
CA LEU A 213 13.40 -5.06 0.53
C LEU A 213 13.49 -6.22 -0.47
N ALA A 214 12.48 -7.09 -0.53
CA ALA A 214 12.45 -8.19 -1.48
C ALA A 214 12.48 -7.70 -2.94
N VAL A 215 11.62 -6.75 -3.28
CA VAL A 215 11.39 -6.30 -4.66
C VAL A 215 12.39 -5.24 -5.11
N LEU A 216 12.70 -4.25 -4.28
CA LEU A 216 13.53 -3.10 -4.69
C LEU A 216 15.02 -3.28 -4.40
N VAL A 217 15.42 -4.25 -3.56
CA VAL A 217 16.83 -4.47 -3.19
C VAL A 217 17.29 -5.88 -3.56
N LEU A 218 16.71 -6.92 -2.94
CA LEU A 218 17.18 -8.29 -3.12
C LEU A 218 17.02 -8.77 -4.58
N TRP A 219 15.94 -8.40 -5.26
CA TRP A 219 15.69 -8.79 -6.65
C TRP A 219 16.68 -8.14 -7.65
N PRO A 220 16.94 -6.81 -7.65
CA PRO A 220 18.05 -6.21 -8.39
C PRO A 220 19.42 -6.86 -8.11
N VAL A 221 19.75 -7.10 -6.83
CA VAL A 221 21.00 -7.75 -6.45
C VAL A 221 21.09 -9.18 -7.01
N ASN A 222 20.00 -9.94 -7.02
CA ASN A 222 19.95 -11.28 -7.58
C ASN A 222 20.31 -11.32 -9.07
N VAL A 223 19.70 -10.43 -9.86
CA VAL A 223 19.97 -10.33 -11.30
C VAL A 223 21.41 -9.84 -11.56
N LEU A 224 21.93 -8.92 -10.74
CA LEU A 224 23.33 -8.48 -10.80
C LEU A 224 24.31 -9.63 -10.50
N CYS A 225 24.06 -10.42 -9.45
CA CYS A 225 24.89 -11.57 -9.09
C CYS A 225 24.97 -12.60 -10.23
N VAL A 226 23.88 -12.83 -10.95
CA VAL A 226 23.90 -13.67 -12.17
C VAL A 226 24.75 -13.03 -13.28
N ALA A 227 24.61 -11.72 -13.51
CA ALA A 227 25.35 -11.00 -14.55
C ALA A 227 26.88 -10.98 -14.32
N VAL A 228 27.31 -10.94 -13.05
CA VAL A 228 28.71 -10.88 -12.62
C VAL A 228 29.30 -12.28 -12.44
N PHE A 229 28.76 -13.07 -11.51
CA PHE A 229 29.35 -14.35 -11.08
C PHE A 229 28.97 -15.55 -11.95
N LYS A 230 27.92 -15.42 -12.79
CA LYS A 230 27.39 -16.51 -13.66
C LYS A 230 27.02 -17.80 -12.90
N SER A 231 26.80 -17.72 -11.58
CA SER A 231 26.54 -18.87 -10.74
C SER A 231 25.04 -19.10 -10.53
N VAL A 232 24.52 -20.20 -11.08
CA VAL A 232 23.13 -20.63 -10.87
C VAL A 232 22.86 -20.97 -9.40
N ARG A 233 23.87 -21.43 -8.65
CA ARG A 233 23.72 -21.72 -7.20
C ARG A 233 23.41 -20.45 -6.40
N VAL A 234 24.15 -19.36 -6.65
CA VAL A 234 23.91 -18.05 -6.01
C VAL A 234 22.52 -17.53 -6.37
N HIS A 235 22.12 -17.66 -7.64
CA HIS A 235 20.78 -17.28 -8.09
C HIS A 235 19.67 -18.02 -7.33
N VAL A 236 19.76 -19.34 -7.22
CA VAL A 236 18.74 -20.16 -6.56
C VAL A 236 18.64 -19.84 -5.07
N VAL A 237 19.77 -19.67 -4.37
CA VAL A 237 19.78 -19.30 -2.94
C VAL A 237 19.13 -17.92 -2.71
N LEU A 238 19.51 -16.92 -3.51
CA LEU A 238 18.98 -15.56 -3.34
C LEU A 238 17.52 -15.43 -3.83
N SER A 239 17.12 -16.18 -4.85
CA SER A 239 15.69 -16.34 -5.22
C SER A 239 14.89 -16.98 -4.09
N GLY A 240 15.42 -18.01 -3.42
CA GLY A 240 14.78 -18.60 -2.24
C GLY A 240 14.58 -17.59 -1.11
N LEU A 241 15.60 -16.77 -0.81
CA LEU A 241 15.51 -15.69 0.17
C LEU A 241 14.44 -14.64 -0.19
N ILE A 242 14.36 -14.24 -1.46
CA ILE A 242 13.32 -13.33 -1.97
C ILE A 242 11.94 -13.93 -1.75
N VAL A 243 11.73 -15.21 -2.09
CA VAL A 243 10.44 -15.89 -1.89
C VAL A 243 10.06 -15.94 -0.41
N VAL A 244 11.01 -16.20 0.50
CA VAL A 244 10.75 -16.15 1.96
C VAL A 244 10.29 -14.75 2.40
N PHE A 245 10.96 -13.69 1.96
CA PHE A 245 10.56 -12.31 2.30
C PHE A 245 9.18 -11.99 1.72
N LEU A 246 8.90 -12.37 0.47
CA LEU A 246 7.58 -12.18 -0.14
C LEU A 246 6.51 -12.95 0.64
N MET A 247 6.73 -14.22 1.01
CA MET A 247 5.78 -15.01 1.81
C MET A 247 5.47 -14.33 3.15
N VAL A 248 6.48 -13.83 3.87
CA VAL A 248 6.29 -13.08 5.12
C VAL A 248 5.49 -11.79 4.87
N SER A 249 5.80 -11.06 3.80
CA SER A 249 5.05 -9.86 3.42
C SER A 249 3.59 -10.17 3.08
N PHE A 250 3.29 -11.21 2.29
CA PHE A 250 1.92 -11.65 1.97
C PHE A 250 1.13 -12.01 3.23
N VAL A 251 1.71 -12.77 4.16
CA VAL A 251 1.06 -13.13 5.43
C VAL A 251 0.76 -11.88 6.27
N LEU A 252 1.74 -10.99 6.45
CA LEU A 252 1.53 -9.74 7.19
C LEU A 252 0.51 -8.82 6.53
N GLY A 253 0.47 -8.78 5.20
CA GLY A 253 -0.52 -8.03 4.42
C GLY A 253 -1.93 -8.59 4.59
N GLY A 254 -2.09 -9.92 4.60
CA GLY A 254 -3.36 -10.58 4.87
C GLY A 254 -3.88 -10.33 6.30
N LEU A 255 -3.00 -10.46 7.30
CA LEU A 255 -3.33 -10.15 8.70
C LEU A 255 -3.70 -8.68 8.91
N THR A 256 -3.00 -7.75 8.25
CA THR A 256 -3.30 -6.31 8.31
C THR A 256 -4.60 -5.99 7.56
N SER A 257 -4.88 -6.68 6.45
CA SER A 257 -6.10 -6.48 5.65
C SER A 257 -7.38 -6.72 6.46
N GLY A 258 -7.38 -7.74 7.33
CA GLY A 258 -8.51 -8.04 8.22
C GLY A 258 -8.80 -6.98 9.28
N GLN A 259 -7.88 -6.03 9.52
CA GLN A 259 -8.02 -5.01 10.55
C GLN A 259 -8.85 -3.79 10.11
N TYR A 260 -9.17 -3.63 8.82
CA TYR A 260 -9.88 -2.46 8.29
C TYR A 260 -11.10 -2.85 7.45
N VAL A 261 -12.19 -2.08 7.55
CA VAL A 261 -13.43 -2.31 6.79
C VAL A 261 -13.16 -2.26 5.29
N LYS A 262 -12.32 -1.33 4.83
CA LYS A 262 -11.97 -1.16 3.41
C LYS A 262 -11.18 -2.32 2.78
N SER A 263 -10.54 -3.17 3.57
CA SER A 263 -9.63 -4.22 3.08
C SER A 263 -9.99 -5.63 3.53
N LYS A 264 -10.85 -5.82 4.54
CA LYS A 264 -11.22 -7.16 5.04
C LYS A 264 -11.93 -8.04 4.00
N ALA A 265 -12.49 -7.45 2.94
CA ALA A 265 -13.12 -8.13 1.82
C ALA A 265 -12.13 -8.61 0.73
N PHE A 266 -10.83 -8.33 0.86
CA PHE A 266 -9.78 -8.75 -0.09
C PHE A 266 -9.94 -8.26 -1.55
N SER A 267 -10.77 -7.24 -1.77
CA SER A 267 -11.18 -6.72 -3.07
C SER A 267 -10.49 -5.42 -3.50
N THR A 268 -9.53 -4.90 -2.73
CA THR A 268 -8.82 -3.66 -3.11
C THR A 268 -7.86 -3.91 -4.27
N PRO A 269 -7.54 -2.89 -5.11
CA PRO A 269 -6.58 -3.04 -6.21
C PRO A 269 -5.22 -3.59 -5.76
N HIS A 270 -4.71 -3.16 -4.60
CA HIS A 270 -3.49 -3.70 -4.00
C HIS A 270 -3.57 -5.22 -3.80
N GLN A 271 -4.66 -5.72 -3.21
CA GLN A 271 -4.85 -7.15 -2.93
C GLN A 271 -5.06 -7.95 -4.21
N ILE A 272 -5.83 -7.43 -5.18
CA ILE A 272 -6.06 -8.07 -6.48
C ILE A 272 -4.72 -8.24 -7.23
N PHE A 273 -3.90 -7.19 -7.30
CA PHE A 273 -2.58 -7.26 -7.94
C PHE A 273 -1.60 -8.17 -7.17
N ALA A 274 -1.68 -8.20 -5.83
CA ALA A 274 -0.91 -9.13 -5.02
C ALA A 274 -1.26 -10.59 -5.39
N PHE A 275 -2.54 -10.97 -5.41
CA PHE A 275 -2.95 -12.32 -5.81
C PHE A 275 -2.60 -12.63 -7.27
N LEU A 276 -2.79 -11.69 -8.19
CA LEU A 276 -2.41 -11.85 -9.60
C LEU A 276 -0.90 -12.11 -9.77
N SER A 277 -0.05 -11.49 -8.93
CA SER A 277 1.40 -11.71 -8.95
C SER A 277 1.83 -13.13 -8.56
N LEU A 278 0.99 -13.88 -7.84
CA LEU A 278 1.29 -15.26 -7.45
C LEU A 278 1.41 -16.20 -8.66
N ILE A 279 0.63 -15.97 -9.73
CA ILE A 279 0.64 -16.81 -10.93
C ILE A 279 2.04 -16.84 -11.60
N PRO A 280 2.63 -15.70 -12.03
CA PRO A 280 3.97 -15.70 -12.59
C PRO A 280 5.07 -15.97 -11.55
N LEU A 281 4.86 -15.66 -10.26
CA LEU A 281 5.84 -15.95 -9.20
C LEU A 281 5.99 -17.45 -8.96
N LEU A 282 4.88 -18.18 -8.87
CA LEU A 282 4.85 -19.63 -8.83
C LEU A 282 5.37 -20.24 -10.15
N GLY A 283 4.99 -19.69 -11.31
CA GLY A 283 5.54 -20.10 -12.60
C GLY A 283 7.07 -20.02 -12.64
N THR A 284 7.65 -18.89 -12.22
CA THR A 284 9.10 -18.68 -12.12
C THR A 284 9.76 -19.73 -11.20
N SER A 285 9.12 -20.03 -10.07
CA SER A 285 9.64 -20.93 -9.03
C SER A 285 9.54 -22.42 -9.38
N LEU A 286 8.47 -22.82 -10.09
CA LEU A 286 8.17 -24.22 -10.43
C LEU A 286 8.72 -24.66 -11.80
N LEU A 287 9.09 -23.71 -12.67
CA LEU A 287 9.71 -24.04 -13.97
C LEU A 287 11.00 -24.88 -13.86
N PRO A 288 11.96 -24.60 -12.96
CA PRO A 288 13.19 -25.40 -12.86
C PRO A 288 12.98 -26.88 -12.50
N PRO A 289 12.14 -27.28 -11.53
CA PRO A 289 11.83 -28.70 -11.31
C PRO A 289 10.96 -29.29 -12.41
N LEU A 290 9.95 -28.58 -12.92
CA LEU A 290 9.08 -29.09 -14.00
C LEU A 290 9.88 -29.42 -15.27
N ALA A 291 10.83 -28.56 -15.66
CA ALA A 291 11.72 -28.80 -16.79
C ALA A 291 12.66 -30.01 -16.64
N ARG A 292 12.82 -30.57 -15.43
CA ARG A 292 13.53 -31.85 -15.20
C ARG A 292 12.59 -33.05 -15.39
N LEU A 293 11.31 -32.89 -15.06
CA LEU A 293 10.28 -33.92 -15.20
C LEU A 293 9.79 -34.06 -16.65
N THR A 294 9.83 -32.98 -17.44
CA THR A 294 9.39 -32.96 -18.84
C THR A 294 10.56 -32.64 -19.80
N PRO A 295 11.58 -33.52 -19.94
CA PRO A 295 12.78 -33.22 -20.73
C PRO A 295 12.49 -32.97 -22.23
N ASN A 296 11.37 -33.51 -22.73
CA ASN A 296 10.91 -33.34 -24.12
C ASN A 296 10.30 -31.95 -24.40
N ILE A 297 10.07 -31.11 -23.37
CA ILE A 297 9.44 -29.79 -23.50
C ILE A 297 10.44 -28.70 -23.09
N ASN A 298 10.78 -27.81 -24.02
CA ASN A 298 11.70 -26.71 -23.74
C ASN A 298 11.02 -25.56 -22.98
N LEU A 299 10.84 -25.73 -21.67
CA LEU A 299 10.22 -24.74 -20.79
C LEU A 299 11.14 -23.57 -20.38
N ARG A 300 12.45 -23.65 -20.70
CA ARG A 300 13.46 -22.66 -20.28
C ARG A 300 13.15 -21.20 -20.70
N PRO A 301 12.61 -20.92 -21.91
CA PRO A 301 12.30 -19.55 -22.32
C PRO A 301 11.24 -18.84 -21.47
N LEU A 302 10.41 -19.58 -20.73
CA LEU A 302 9.31 -19.04 -19.93
C LEU A 302 9.76 -18.40 -18.60
N HIS A 303 10.98 -18.70 -18.13
CA HIS A 303 11.47 -18.19 -16.85
C HIS A 303 11.60 -16.66 -16.84
N THR A 304 12.19 -16.07 -17.89
CA THR A 304 12.36 -14.62 -18.00
C THR A 304 11.03 -13.85 -18.09
N PRO A 305 10.05 -14.18 -18.96
CA PRO A 305 8.79 -13.45 -19.02
C PRO A 305 7.98 -13.58 -17.71
N PHE A 306 7.97 -14.74 -17.05
CA PHE A 306 7.33 -14.85 -15.73
C PHE A 306 8.08 -14.02 -14.65
N ALA A 307 9.41 -14.01 -14.64
CA ALA A 307 10.16 -13.16 -13.71
C ALA A 307 9.88 -11.66 -13.95
N CYS A 308 9.83 -11.22 -15.21
CA CYS A 308 9.45 -9.84 -15.56
C CYS A 308 8.01 -9.50 -15.14
N ALA A 309 7.04 -10.37 -15.43
CA ALA A 309 5.65 -10.17 -15.05
C ALA A 309 5.49 -10.11 -13.51
N SER A 310 6.17 -10.99 -12.78
CA SER A 310 6.20 -10.99 -11.32
C SER A 310 6.72 -9.66 -10.77
N PHE A 311 7.86 -9.20 -11.27
CA PHE A 311 8.47 -7.93 -10.84
C PHE A 311 7.54 -6.74 -11.09
N ILE A 312 6.97 -6.62 -12.30
CA ILE A 312 6.06 -5.52 -12.66
C ILE A 312 4.82 -5.54 -11.76
N LEU A 313 4.18 -6.70 -11.59
CA LEU A 313 2.98 -6.81 -10.74
C LEU A 313 3.29 -6.49 -9.27
N LEU A 314 4.43 -6.93 -8.74
CA LEU A 314 4.84 -6.66 -7.36
C LEU A 314 5.20 -5.18 -7.13
N VAL A 315 5.83 -4.51 -8.10
CA VAL A 315 6.09 -3.06 -8.05
C VAL A 315 4.79 -2.25 -8.10
N ILE A 316 3.85 -2.62 -8.97
CA ILE A 316 2.52 -1.99 -8.99
C ILE A 316 1.78 -2.24 -7.66
N THR A 317 1.83 -3.48 -7.16
CA THR A 317 1.24 -3.87 -5.86
C THR A 317 1.77 -3.00 -4.72
N GLY A 318 3.09 -2.77 -4.64
CA GLY A 318 3.69 -1.93 -3.61
C GLY A 318 3.21 -0.48 -3.66
N GLY A 319 3.16 0.12 -4.86
CA GLY A 319 2.62 1.47 -5.05
C GLY A 319 1.14 1.59 -4.66
N LEU A 320 0.31 0.62 -5.06
CA LEU A 320 -1.10 0.53 -4.66
C LEU A 320 -1.26 0.35 -3.14
N GLY A 321 -0.32 -0.34 -2.47
CA GLY A 321 -0.32 -0.52 -1.02
C GLY A 321 -0.03 0.76 -0.23
N LEU A 322 0.87 1.61 -0.73
CA LEU A 322 1.14 2.93 -0.15
C LEU A 322 -0.08 3.87 -0.30
N SER A 323 -0.77 3.80 -1.44
CA SER A 323 -2.04 4.50 -1.64
C SER A 323 -3.14 3.97 -0.71
N LEU A 324 -3.34 2.64 -0.65
CA LEU A 324 -4.35 2.01 0.22
C LEU A 324 -4.14 2.32 1.70
N SER A 325 -2.88 2.36 2.17
CA SER A 325 -2.54 2.71 3.55
C SER A 325 -2.58 4.22 3.84
N GLY A 326 -2.86 5.06 2.83
CA GLY A 326 -2.99 6.51 2.97
C GLY A 326 -1.69 7.19 3.37
N GLN A 327 -0.58 6.81 2.74
CA GLN A 327 0.72 7.44 3.01
C GLN A 327 0.80 8.85 2.42
N PRO A 328 1.56 9.77 3.06
CA PRO A 328 1.86 11.08 2.48
C PRO A 328 2.47 10.99 1.08
N ILE A 329 2.12 11.94 0.22
CA ILE A 329 2.59 12.03 -1.17
C ILE A 329 4.13 11.93 -1.25
N ALA A 330 4.86 12.52 -0.30
CA ALA A 330 6.32 12.43 -0.23
C ALA A 330 6.84 10.97 -0.17
N ILE A 331 6.19 10.08 0.58
CA ILE A 331 6.58 8.67 0.68
C ILE A 331 6.27 7.94 -0.64
N ILE A 332 5.13 8.25 -1.25
CA ILE A 332 4.73 7.70 -2.56
C ILE A 332 5.72 8.12 -3.66
N LEU A 333 6.19 9.38 -3.66
CA LEU A 333 7.20 9.87 -4.59
C LEU A 333 8.56 9.19 -4.38
N VAL A 334 9.01 9.03 -3.12
CA VAL A 334 10.26 8.30 -2.81
C VAL A 334 10.20 6.85 -3.29
N TYR A 335 9.10 6.14 -3.03
CA TYR A 335 8.87 4.79 -3.56
C TYR A 335 8.93 4.75 -5.08
N THR A 336 8.25 5.71 -5.74
CA THR A 336 8.20 5.79 -7.21
C THR A 336 9.59 6.01 -7.80
N ALA A 337 10.41 6.88 -7.21
CA ALA A 337 11.79 7.10 -7.63
C ALA A 337 12.66 5.84 -7.47
N LEU A 338 12.56 5.13 -6.34
CA LEU A 338 13.27 3.87 -6.09
C LEU A 338 12.83 2.75 -7.04
N ALA A 339 11.53 2.63 -7.31
CA ALA A 339 10.96 1.66 -8.25
C ALA A 339 11.43 1.90 -9.70
N LEU A 340 11.47 3.17 -10.13
CA LEU A 340 12.01 3.56 -11.44
C LEU A 340 13.51 3.27 -11.53
N ALA A 341 14.29 3.62 -10.50
CA ALA A 341 15.72 3.35 -10.46
C ALA A 341 16.03 1.84 -10.54
N ALA A 342 15.34 1.02 -9.75
CA ALA A 342 15.46 -0.44 -9.79
C ALA A 342 15.06 -1.02 -11.16
N SER A 343 14.00 -0.49 -11.77
CA SER A 343 13.53 -0.92 -13.10
C SER A 343 14.54 -0.58 -14.21
N VAL A 344 15.06 0.65 -14.24
CA VAL A 344 16.09 1.09 -15.20
C VAL A 344 17.38 0.28 -15.02
N PHE A 345 17.81 0.05 -13.77
CA PHE A 345 18.96 -0.79 -13.47
C PHE A 345 18.78 -2.22 -14.01
N LEU A 346 17.63 -2.86 -13.75
CA LEU A 346 17.32 -4.20 -14.26
C LEU A 346 17.29 -4.25 -15.78
N LEU A 347 16.74 -3.23 -16.46
CA LEU A 347 16.75 -3.13 -17.92
C LEU A 347 18.18 -3.03 -18.47
N ILE A 348 19.06 -2.23 -17.86
CA ILE A 348 20.48 -2.11 -18.24
C ILE A 348 21.19 -3.46 -18.06
N VAL A 349 21.07 -4.09 -16.89
CA VAL A 349 21.72 -5.39 -16.61
C VAL A 349 21.22 -6.47 -17.58
N HIS A 350 19.92 -6.52 -17.86
CA HIS A 350 19.35 -7.47 -18.82
C HIS A 350 19.83 -7.21 -20.26
N ALA A 351 19.95 -5.94 -20.68
CA ALA A 351 20.54 -5.58 -21.97
C ALA A 351 22.02 -5.99 -22.07
N CYS A 352 22.80 -5.83 -20.99
CA CYS A 352 24.19 -6.30 -20.90
C CYS A 352 24.30 -7.83 -21.00
N ILE A 353 23.44 -8.59 -20.31
CA ILE A 353 23.37 -10.06 -20.40
C ILE A 353 23.05 -10.48 -21.84
N ARG A 354 22.01 -9.89 -22.47
CA ARG A 354 21.62 -10.21 -23.86
C ARG A 354 22.75 -9.92 -24.85
N LYS A 355 23.37 -8.73 -24.80
CA LYS A 355 24.51 -8.37 -25.67
C LYS A 355 25.69 -9.32 -25.52
N ARG A 356 26.02 -9.74 -24.29
CA ARG A 356 27.08 -10.73 -24.01
C ARG A 356 26.74 -12.11 -24.60
N GLY A 357 25.51 -12.59 -24.43
CA GLY A 357 25.04 -13.85 -24.99
C GLY A 357 25.14 -13.88 -26.52
N SER A 358 24.64 -12.85 -27.21
CA SER A 358 24.73 -12.74 -28.67
C SER A 358 26.18 -12.65 -29.17
N ALA A 359 27.08 -11.99 -28.43
CA ALA A 359 28.49 -11.93 -28.80
C ALA A 359 29.19 -13.30 -28.68
N HIS A 360 28.86 -14.09 -27.66
CA HIS A 360 29.40 -15.45 -27.49
C HIS A 360 28.86 -16.41 -28.56
N ALA A 361 27.56 -16.37 -28.86
CA ALA A 361 26.95 -17.18 -29.93
C ALA A 361 27.60 -16.91 -31.31
N ARG A 362 27.80 -15.64 -31.67
CA ARG A 362 28.49 -15.26 -32.92
C ARG A 362 29.94 -15.76 -32.99
N ARG A 363 30.67 -15.77 -31.87
CA ARG A 363 32.03 -16.34 -31.81
C ARG A 363 32.01 -17.86 -32.02
N HIS A 364 31.09 -18.58 -31.39
CA HIS A 364 30.94 -20.02 -31.60
C HIS A 364 30.58 -20.37 -33.05
N GLN A 365 29.61 -19.68 -33.66
CA GLN A 365 29.26 -19.89 -35.07
C GLN A 365 30.45 -19.62 -36.00
N LYS A 366 31.25 -18.57 -35.74
CA LYS A 366 32.45 -18.29 -36.54
C LYS A 366 33.51 -19.40 -36.41
N HIS A 367 33.75 -19.92 -35.21
CA HIS A 367 34.65 -21.06 -35.01
C HIS A 367 34.14 -22.34 -35.69
N GLN A 368 32.84 -22.61 -35.61
CA GLN A 368 32.22 -23.80 -36.21
C GLN A 368 32.28 -23.75 -37.74
N HIS A 369 32.03 -22.58 -38.36
CA HIS A 369 32.24 -22.37 -39.80
C HIS A 369 33.71 -22.53 -40.21
N HIS A 370 34.67 -21.97 -39.44
CA HIS A 370 36.09 -22.16 -39.74
C HIS A 370 36.53 -23.63 -39.64
N SER A 371 35.99 -24.37 -38.66
CA SER A 371 36.26 -25.80 -38.50
C SER A 371 35.72 -26.61 -39.67
N ASN A 372 34.48 -26.35 -40.11
CA ASN A 372 33.88 -27.05 -41.26
C ASN A 372 34.63 -26.74 -42.57
N ASN A 373 34.93 -25.46 -42.84
CA ASN A 373 35.70 -25.07 -44.03
C ASN A 373 37.11 -25.69 -44.01
N GLY A 374 37.80 -25.71 -42.87
CA GLY A 374 39.12 -26.34 -42.74
C GLY A 374 39.08 -27.84 -43.05
N SER A 375 38.09 -28.56 -42.52
CA SER A 375 37.90 -29.98 -42.84
C SER A 375 37.53 -30.25 -44.31
N GLN A 376 36.84 -29.31 -44.98
CA GLN A 376 36.59 -29.42 -46.42
C GLN A 376 37.86 -29.16 -47.25
N GLU A 377 38.62 -28.09 -46.96
CA GLU A 377 39.89 -27.82 -47.67
C GLU A 377 40.92 -28.95 -47.50
N GLU A 378 40.96 -29.59 -46.32
CA GLU A 378 41.83 -30.73 -46.06
C GLU A 378 41.37 -32.00 -46.80
N SER A 379 40.06 -32.26 -46.84
CA SER A 379 39.46 -33.33 -47.65
C SER A 379 39.69 -33.13 -49.15
N ASP A 380 39.49 -31.91 -49.67
CA ASP A 380 39.65 -31.58 -51.08
C ASP A 380 41.13 -31.65 -51.51
N ARG A 381 42.06 -31.28 -50.61
CA ARG A 381 43.50 -31.49 -50.81
C ARG A 381 43.89 -32.96 -50.83
N ALA A 382 43.36 -33.78 -49.92
CA ALA A 382 43.59 -35.21 -49.93
C ALA A 382 43.04 -35.86 -51.22
N LEU A 383 41.87 -35.41 -51.70
CA LEU A 383 41.28 -35.88 -52.95
C LEU A 383 42.10 -35.46 -54.18
N MET A 384 42.59 -34.22 -54.23
CA MET A 384 43.48 -33.77 -55.31
C MET A 384 44.81 -34.52 -55.30
N LEU A 385 45.43 -34.73 -54.14
CA LEU A 385 46.69 -35.47 -54.03
C LEU A 385 46.51 -36.92 -54.52
N SER A 386 45.44 -37.59 -54.11
CA SER A 386 45.09 -38.93 -54.60
C SER A 386 44.89 -38.95 -56.13
N ALA A 387 44.18 -37.96 -56.70
CA ALA A 387 43.97 -37.84 -58.15
C ALA A 387 45.24 -37.48 -58.94
N MET A 388 46.22 -36.82 -58.30
CA MET A 388 47.54 -36.55 -58.89
C MET A 388 48.45 -37.78 -58.81
N GLU A 389 48.33 -38.59 -57.76
CA GLU A 389 49.03 -39.87 -57.60
C GLU A 389 48.50 -40.92 -58.60
N GLU A 390 47.17 -40.98 -58.82
CA GLU A 390 46.55 -41.77 -59.89
C GLU A 390 47.07 -41.37 -61.29
N ARG A 391 47.22 -40.06 -61.54
CA ARG A 391 47.81 -39.54 -62.79
C ARG A 391 49.33 -39.73 -62.91
N GLY A 392 50.01 -40.04 -61.81
CA GLY A 392 51.43 -40.39 -61.80
C GLY A 392 51.71 -41.84 -62.24
N SER A 393 50.70 -42.70 -62.25
CA SER A 393 50.86 -44.14 -62.45
C SER A 393 49.77 -44.78 -63.32
N SER A 394 49.66 -44.39 -64.59
CA SER A 394 49.37 -45.34 -65.68
C SER A 394 49.44 -44.71 -67.08
N ASN A 395 50.16 -45.39 -67.98
CA ASN A 395 49.84 -45.39 -69.41
C ASN A 395 48.77 -46.45 -69.69
N VAL A 396 48.14 -46.38 -70.87
CA VAL A 396 47.29 -47.40 -71.55
C VAL A 396 45.76 -47.27 -71.39
N SER A 397 45.17 -46.64 -72.41
CA SER A 397 44.03 -47.10 -73.24
C SER A 397 42.72 -47.65 -72.65
N ALA A 398 41.66 -46.87 -72.82
CA ALA A 398 40.30 -47.20 -73.31
C ALA A 398 39.72 -48.63 -73.17
N ALA A 399 38.55 -48.76 -72.52
CA ALA A 399 37.29 -49.22 -73.15
C ALA A 399 36.04 -49.20 -72.22
N SER A 400 34.91 -48.84 -72.82
CA SER A 400 33.51 -49.17 -72.48
C SER A 400 33.25 -50.49 -71.71
N LEU A 401 32.35 -50.50 -70.71
CA LEU A 401 30.96 -51.03 -70.78
C LEU A 401 30.30 -51.11 -69.37
N SER A 402 28.98 -51.33 -69.34
CA SER A 402 28.09 -51.40 -68.18
C SER A 402 28.27 -52.59 -67.21
N LYS A 403 27.95 -52.36 -65.92
CA LYS A 403 26.88 -53.11 -65.21
C LYS A 403 26.45 -52.48 -63.89
N GLN A 404 25.31 -52.95 -63.38
CA GLN A 404 24.50 -52.32 -62.34
C GLN A 404 24.01 -53.39 -61.34
N ALA A 405 24.09 -53.10 -60.04
CA ALA A 405 23.40 -53.79 -58.94
C ALA A 405 23.28 -52.78 -57.78
N LEU A 406 22.11 -52.35 -57.27
CA LEU A 406 20.96 -53.07 -56.69
C LEU A 406 21.34 -53.90 -55.44
N PHE A 407 20.66 -53.82 -54.29
CA PHE A 407 19.72 -52.83 -53.70
C PHE A 407 19.44 -53.20 -52.21
N TYR A 408 18.55 -52.44 -51.55
CA TYR A 408 17.88 -52.61 -50.22
C TYR A 408 18.36 -51.65 -49.11
N GLY A 409 17.48 -50.91 -48.42
CA GLY A 409 16.03 -50.72 -48.61
C GLY A 409 15.42 -49.73 -47.60
N ALA A 410 14.36 -49.00 -47.98
CA ALA A 410 13.59 -48.08 -47.13
C ALA A 410 12.32 -48.76 -46.55
N PRO A 411 11.50 -48.08 -45.70
CA PRO A 411 10.32 -47.38 -46.26
C PRO A 411 9.82 -46.09 -45.53
N VAL A 412 8.77 -45.50 -46.12
CA VAL A 412 8.01 -44.24 -45.83
C VAL A 412 6.57 -44.41 -46.38
N PRO A 413 5.53 -43.54 -46.19
CA PRO A 413 5.51 -42.12 -45.75
C PRO A 413 4.36 -41.75 -44.75
N HIS A 414 4.03 -40.45 -44.59
CA HIS A 414 2.64 -39.94 -44.69
C HIS A 414 2.60 -38.45 -45.13
N SER A 415 1.43 -37.96 -45.59
CA SER A 415 1.29 -36.93 -46.63
C SER A 415 0.13 -35.93 -46.43
N LEU A 416 0.18 -34.76 -47.13
CA LEU A 416 -0.89 -33.89 -47.68
C LEU A 416 -0.30 -32.46 -47.89
N VAL A 417 -0.06 -31.88 -49.08
CA VAL A 417 -0.86 -31.60 -50.32
C VAL A 417 -1.79 -30.37 -50.20
N SER A 418 -1.42 -29.29 -50.91
CA SER A 418 -2.27 -28.35 -51.70
C SER A 418 -1.34 -27.28 -52.32
N GLN A 419 -1.12 -27.23 -53.65
CA GLN A 419 -1.69 -26.25 -54.63
C GLN A 419 -1.51 -24.75 -54.25
N VAL A 420 -1.15 -23.81 -55.14
CA VAL A 420 -1.22 -23.78 -56.62
C VAL A 420 -0.13 -22.85 -57.25
N SER A 421 -0.08 -22.79 -58.59
CA SER A 421 0.79 -22.01 -59.52
C SER A 421 0.81 -20.46 -59.33
N SER A 422 1.57 -19.60 -60.04
CA SER A 422 2.36 -19.67 -61.29
C SER A 422 3.39 -18.51 -61.42
N GLU A 423 4.47 -18.76 -62.17
CA GLU A 423 5.21 -17.87 -63.13
C GLU A 423 5.48 -16.37 -62.91
N SER A 424 6.68 -15.98 -63.38
CA SER A 424 7.13 -14.64 -63.84
C SER A 424 7.26 -13.52 -62.78
N GLY A 425 8.20 -12.56 -62.90
CA GLY A 425 9.26 -12.39 -63.90
C GLY A 425 9.57 -10.90 -64.14
N VAL A 426 10.87 -10.59 -64.31
CA VAL A 426 11.44 -9.34 -64.85
C VAL A 426 11.52 -8.10 -63.93
N ASP A 427 12.66 -7.43 -64.07
CA ASP A 427 13.14 -6.22 -63.39
C ASP A 427 12.42 -4.91 -63.79
N ARG A 428 12.46 -3.88 -62.93
CA ARG A 428 13.34 -2.69 -63.14
C ARG A 428 13.23 -1.57 -62.10
N HIS A 429 14.27 -0.73 -62.10
CA HIS A 429 14.46 0.52 -61.37
C HIS A 429 13.27 1.52 -61.40
N GLY A 430 13.18 2.36 -60.36
CA GLY A 430 12.43 3.63 -60.39
C GLY A 430 12.76 4.54 -59.20
N HIS A 431 13.20 5.77 -59.48
CA HIS A 431 13.54 6.80 -58.49
C HIS A 431 12.30 7.48 -57.86
N GLY A 432 12.48 8.03 -56.65
CA GLY A 432 12.00 9.38 -56.33
C GLY A 432 10.92 9.49 -55.24
N GLY A 433 10.97 10.60 -54.49
CA GLY A 433 9.87 11.03 -53.60
C GLY A 433 10.28 11.39 -52.16
N GLN A 434 10.82 12.59 -51.95
CA GLN A 434 10.70 13.24 -50.63
C GLN A 434 9.24 13.63 -50.40
N HIS A 435 8.73 13.47 -49.17
CA HIS A 435 7.69 14.38 -48.68
C HIS A 435 7.82 14.61 -47.17
N ARG A 436 7.89 15.89 -46.79
CA ARG A 436 7.71 16.36 -45.41
C ARG A 436 6.24 16.24 -45.01
N SER A 437 5.99 16.00 -43.73
CA SER A 437 4.78 16.50 -43.06
C SER A 437 5.09 16.83 -41.60
N ALA A 438 4.52 17.94 -41.12
CA ALA A 438 4.78 18.50 -39.80
C ALA A 438 3.53 18.39 -38.90
N LYS A 439 3.75 18.16 -37.61
CA LYS A 439 2.81 18.45 -36.51
C LYS A 439 3.67 19.00 -35.37
N SER A 440 3.66 20.31 -35.13
CA SER A 440 2.63 21.05 -34.38
C SER A 440 2.71 20.74 -32.89
N GLU A 441 3.57 21.47 -32.20
CA GLU A 441 3.55 21.61 -30.74
C GLU A 441 2.38 22.50 -30.30
N SER A 442 1.78 22.19 -29.15
CA SER A 442 1.03 23.17 -28.37
C SER A 442 1.44 23.09 -26.91
N LEU A 443 2.14 24.14 -26.44
CA LEU A 443 2.52 24.32 -25.05
C LEU A 443 1.27 24.49 -24.18
N LEU A 444 1.26 23.85 -23.00
CA LEU A 444 0.34 24.17 -21.91
C LEU A 444 1.17 24.64 -20.71
N HIS A 445 1.12 25.95 -20.46
CA HIS A 445 1.69 26.58 -19.28
C HIS A 445 0.93 26.14 -18.02
N TYR A 446 1.64 25.76 -16.96
CA TYR A 446 1.06 25.62 -15.61
C TYR A 446 1.86 26.46 -14.63
N GLY A 447 1.24 27.49 -14.07
CA GLY A 447 1.88 28.42 -13.14
C GLY A 447 2.04 27.82 -11.74
N GLY A 448 3.28 27.57 -11.32
CA GLY A 448 3.59 27.09 -9.98
C GLY A 448 3.62 28.23 -8.96
N GLY A 449 2.50 28.46 -8.26
CA GLY A 449 2.46 29.32 -7.08
C GLY A 449 2.96 28.58 -5.84
N THR A 450 4.08 29.00 -5.28
CA THR A 450 4.66 28.40 -4.05
C THR A 450 3.96 28.92 -2.79
N MET A 451 3.26 28.06 -2.06
CA MET A 451 2.85 28.36 -0.68
C MET A 451 3.99 28.09 0.32
N PRO A 452 4.22 28.94 1.34
CA PRO A 452 5.23 28.67 2.37
C PRO A 452 4.84 27.48 3.25
N GLY A 453 5.79 26.58 3.53
CA GLY A 453 5.57 25.43 4.41
C GLY A 453 5.54 25.78 5.91
N PRO A 454 4.98 24.91 6.77
CA PRO A 454 4.81 25.17 8.20
C PRO A 454 6.12 24.98 8.98
N GLN A 455 6.98 26.00 8.99
CA GLN A 455 8.25 26.03 9.76
C GLN A 455 8.11 26.62 11.18
N TYR A 456 6.92 27.05 11.60
CA TYR A 456 6.72 27.88 12.80
C TYR A 456 6.16 27.16 14.05
N LEU A 457 6.02 25.82 14.06
CA LEU A 457 5.35 25.08 15.14
C LEU A 457 6.26 24.22 16.04
N LEU A 458 7.59 24.42 16.03
CA LEU A 458 8.52 23.61 16.83
C LEU A 458 9.32 24.34 17.92
N ASN A 459 9.09 25.64 18.15
CA ASN A 459 9.74 26.39 19.22
C ASN A 459 8.73 27.17 20.08
N MET A 460 8.09 26.49 21.03
CA MET A 460 7.51 27.13 22.22
C MET A 460 7.86 26.33 23.48
N HIS A 461 8.88 26.82 24.18
CA HIS A 461 9.21 26.46 25.56
C HIS A 461 8.47 27.45 26.48
N PRO A 462 7.85 27.02 27.60
CA PRO A 462 6.96 27.90 28.35
C PRO A 462 7.75 28.90 29.22
N GLY A 463 7.49 30.20 29.03
CA GLY A 463 7.78 31.21 30.06
C GLY A 463 8.63 32.43 29.68
N VAL A 464 8.22 33.24 28.69
CA VAL A 464 8.57 34.68 28.65
C VAL A 464 7.38 35.47 28.06
N PRO A 465 6.84 36.51 28.76
CA PRO A 465 5.85 37.40 28.17
C PRO A 465 6.53 38.46 27.27
N VAL A 466 6.17 38.48 25.98
CA VAL A 466 6.64 39.53 25.05
C VAL A 466 5.65 40.70 25.08
N GLN A 467 6.09 41.86 25.58
CA GLN A 467 5.33 43.10 25.43
C GLN A 467 5.38 43.58 23.98
N VAL A 468 4.22 43.90 23.41
CA VAL A 468 4.12 44.49 22.06
C VAL A 468 3.96 46.00 22.20
N SER A 469 5.06 46.74 22.03
CA SER A 469 5.00 48.20 21.83
C SER A 469 4.49 48.51 20.43
N ARG A 470 3.50 49.41 20.34
CA ARG A 470 2.98 49.96 19.08
C ARG A 470 4.03 50.85 18.41
N MET A 471 4.20 50.67 17.10
CA MET A 471 4.17 51.77 16.10
C MET A 471 3.44 51.26 14.86
#